data_AF-A0A2N3C124-F1
#
_entry.id   AF-A0A2N3C124-F1
#
_cell.length_a   1.000
_cell.length_b   1.000
_cell.length_c   1.000
_cell.angle_alpha   90.00
_cell.angle_beta   90.00
_cell.angle_gamma   90.00
#
_symmetry.space_group_name_H-M   'P 1'
#
loop_
_entity.id
_entity.type
_entity.pdbx_description
1 polymer ?
#
loop_
_entity_poly.entity_id
_entity_poly.type
_entity_poly.pdbx_seq_one_letter_code
_entity_poly.pdbx_strand_id
1 'polypeptide(L)'
;MVIALSVIALALAACSGGGAARKRDADGRVLRTLAEQDPSSTLYARSVSQAARGECGTETFDVLTCFAYRGHGYEGAQMALGQCLIATGQEASGAEWVRRAADSGWSEAQKLMALLYLKGEGVPQDVIEGTKWAKLYSRNPSLLSLGVQPDISVAQQFSGRLTSDQVSVADQRAADWVPAFWTPSTELDRSVKRSCAVDGKRPAPTSADVVRVPDAY
;
A
#
# COMPACT_ATOMS: atom_id res chain seq x y z
N MET A 1 -26.63 -61.39 -29.59
CA MET A 1 -25.32 -60.74 -29.87
C MET A 1 -25.54 -59.86 -31.09
N VAL A 2 -25.35 -58.53 -31.10
CA VAL A 2 -24.44 -57.66 -30.34
C VAL A 2 -25.16 -56.33 -30.03
N ILE A 3 -24.74 -55.72 -28.92
CA ILE A 3 -25.32 -54.62 -28.15
C ILE A 3 -25.23 -53.28 -28.91
N ALA A 4 -26.35 -52.56 -29.01
CA ALA A 4 -26.39 -51.15 -29.40
C ALA A 4 -25.96 -50.29 -28.21
N LEU A 5 -24.74 -49.73 -28.27
CA LEU A 5 -24.21 -48.82 -27.25
C LEU A 5 -24.62 -47.38 -27.54
N SER A 6 -25.51 -46.88 -26.69
CA SER A 6 -25.86 -45.48 -26.50
C SER A 6 -24.62 -44.66 -26.15
N VAL A 7 -24.25 -43.68 -26.99
CA VAL A 7 -23.26 -42.66 -26.60
C VAL A 7 -24.00 -41.41 -26.13
N ILE A 8 -23.89 -41.21 -24.83
CA ILE A 8 -24.44 -40.13 -24.03
C ILE A 8 -23.78 -38.80 -24.41
N ALA A 9 -24.58 -37.75 -24.37
CA ALA A 9 -24.22 -36.36 -24.56
C ALA A 9 -22.99 -35.91 -23.77
N LEU A 10 -22.10 -35.17 -24.45
CA LEU A 10 -21.23 -34.21 -23.80
C LEU A 10 -21.26 -32.91 -24.61
N ALA A 11 -22.30 -32.10 -24.36
CA ALA A 11 -22.29 -30.70 -24.71
C ALA A 11 -21.33 -29.99 -23.76
N LEU A 12 -20.06 -29.85 -24.17
CA LEU A 12 -19.14 -28.91 -23.54
C LEU A 12 -19.62 -27.51 -23.91
N ALA A 13 -20.41 -26.92 -23.02
CA ALA A 13 -20.57 -25.48 -22.93
C ALA A 13 -19.19 -24.88 -22.64
N ALA A 14 -18.48 -24.49 -23.70
CA ALA A 14 -17.39 -23.56 -23.56
C ALA A 14 -18.00 -22.24 -23.08
N CYS A 15 -17.76 -21.92 -21.82
CA CYS A 15 -17.97 -20.59 -21.27
C CYS A 15 -17.27 -19.58 -22.19
N SER A 16 -18.03 -18.92 -23.08
CA SER A 16 -17.62 -17.62 -23.62
C SER A 16 -17.78 -16.63 -22.47
N GLY A 17 -16.76 -16.63 -21.60
CA GLY A 17 -16.60 -15.63 -20.57
C GLY A 17 -16.79 -14.26 -21.21
N GLY A 18 -17.69 -13.47 -20.63
CA GLY A 18 -17.85 -12.07 -20.97
C GLY A 18 -16.52 -11.36 -20.80
N GLY A 19 -15.77 -11.25 -21.90
CA GLY A 19 -14.61 -10.39 -21.98
C GLY A 19 -15.11 -8.96 -21.94
N ALA A 20 -14.94 -8.28 -20.80
CA ALA A 20 -15.17 -6.85 -20.71
C ALA A 20 -14.45 -6.15 -21.88
N ALA A 21 -15.19 -5.35 -22.64
CA ALA A 21 -14.66 -4.66 -23.81
C ALA A 21 -13.41 -3.84 -23.41
N ARG A 22 -12.27 -4.18 -24.02
CA ARG A 22 -10.99 -3.54 -23.70
C ARG A 22 -11.01 -2.07 -24.12
N LYS A 23 -10.59 -1.17 -23.23
CA LYS A 23 -10.49 0.27 -23.51
C LYS A 23 -9.50 0.53 -24.66
N ARG A 24 -9.73 1.58 -25.45
CA ARG A 24 -8.91 1.97 -26.59
C ARG A 24 -8.49 3.44 -26.51
N ASP A 25 -7.34 3.77 -27.09
CA ASP A 25 -6.92 5.16 -27.26
C ASP A 25 -7.69 5.84 -28.41
N ALA A 26 -7.44 7.14 -28.62
CA ALA A 26 -8.08 7.92 -29.68
C ALA A 26 -7.79 7.39 -31.10
N ASP A 27 -6.72 6.60 -31.26
CA ASP A 27 -6.32 5.98 -32.52
C ASP A 27 -6.85 4.53 -32.64
N GLY A 28 -7.74 4.10 -31.73
CA GLY A 28 -8.37 2.79 -31.74
C GLY A 28 -7.48 1.65 -31.24
N ARG A 29 -6.30 1.93 -30.68
CA ARG A 29 -5.38 0.89 -30.16
C ARG A 29 -5.88 0.39 -28.82
N VAL A 30 -5.82 -0.93 -28.61
CA VAL A 30 -6.18 -1.56 -27.33
C VAL A 30 -5.21 -1.09 -26.25
N LEU A 31 -5.73 -0.44 -25.22
CA LEU A 31 -4.99 -0.08 -24.03
C LEU A 31 -4.72 -1.35 -23.23
N ARG A 32 -3.44 -1.72 -23.09
CA ARG A 32 -3.02 -2.81 -22.21
C ARG A 32 -3.37 -2.43 -20.77
N THR A 33 -3.89 -3.38 -20.01
CA THR A 33 -4.11 -3.17 -18.57
C THR A 33 -2.78 -2.93 -17.86
N LEU A 34 -2.80 -2.31 -16.67
CA LEU A 34 -1.58 -2.09 -15.87
C LEU A 34 -0.82 -3.42 -15.61
N ALA A 35 -1.53 -4.53 -15.51
CA ALA A 35 -0.96 -5.88 -15.36
C ALA A 35 -0.31 -6.43 -16.65
N GLU A 36 -0.70 -5.95 -17.83
CA GLU A 36 -0.18 -6.40 -19.13
C GLU A 36 1.01 -5.57 -19.63
N GLN A 37 1.35 -4.47 -18.95
CA GLN A 37 2.45 -3.59 -19.32
C GLN A 37 3.75 -3.87 -18.56
N ASP A 38 3.74 -4.77 -17.56
CA ASP A 38 4.86 -4.92 -16.63
C ASP A 38 5.04 -6.36 -16.13
N PRO A 39 5.82 -7.20 -16.84
CA PRO A 39 6.20 -8.52 -16.33
C PRO A 39 7.42 -8.35 -15.40
N SER A 40 7.19 -8.61 -14.11
CA SER A 40 8.12 -8.62 -12.96
C SER A 40 8.34 -7.28 -12.22
N SER A 41 7.70 -7.17 -11.04
CA SER A 41 7.69 -6.05 -10.07
C SER A 41 6.68 -4.92 -10.35
N THR A 42 5.44 -5.11 -9.91
CA THR A 42 4.34 -4.13 -10.06
C THR A 42 4.78 -2.69 -9.76
N LEU A 43 4.35 -1.72 -10.57
CA LEU A 43 4.49 -0.26 -10.36
C LEU A 43 4.44 0.16 -8.88
N TYR A 44 3.51 -0.43 -8.12
CA TYR A 44 3.39 -0.30 -6.66
C TYR A 44 4.65 -0.69 -5.89
N ALA A 45 5.15 -1.91 -6.08
CA ALA A 45 6.35 -2.42 -5.42
C ALA A 45 7.58 -1.55 -5.72
N ARG A 46 7.71 -1.06 -6.96
CA ARG A 46 8.75 -0.11 -7.34
C ARG A 46 8.64 1.20 -6.56
N SER A 47 7.45 1.81 -6.51
CA SER A 47 7.24 3.08 -5.80
C SER A 47 7.43 2.95 -4.29
N VAL A 48 7.03 1.84 -3.68
CA VAL A 48 7.33 1.55 -2.26
C VAL A 48 8.84 1.45 -2.03
N SER A 49 9.57 0.75 -2.91
CA SER A 49 11.04 0.64 -2.82
C SER A 49 11.76 1.97 -3.03
N GLN A 50 11.24 2.84 -3.91
CA GLN A 50 11.74 4.21 -4.09
C GLN A 50 11.53 5.05 -2.83
N ALA A 51 10.31 5.07 -2.28
CA ALA A 51 10.02 5.79 -1.05
C ALA A 51 10.89 5.33 0.14
N ALA A 52 11.14 4.03 0.27
CA ALA A 52 12.03 3.49 1.31
C ALA A 52 13.48 3.99 1.20
N ARG A 53 13.92 4.42 0.00
CA ARG A 53 15.23 5.05 -0.25
C ARG A 53 15.17 6.58 -0.19
N GLY A 54 14.03 7.17 0.16
CA GLY A 54 13.79 8.61 0.16
C GLY A 54 13.53 9.22 -1.23
N GLU A 55 13.35 8.39 -2.27
CA GLU A 55 13.11 8.83 -3.64
C GLU A 55 11.63 9.18 -3.86
N CYS A 56 11.23 10.33 -3.34
CA CYS A 56 9.84 10.81 -3.36
C CYS A 56 9.58 11.77 -4.53
N GLY A 57 9.86 11.31 -5.75
CA GLY A 57 9.54 12.05 -6.97
C GLY A 57 8.02 12.08 -7.26
N THR A 58 7.61 12.91 -8.22
CA THR A 58 6.19 13.09 -8.59
C THR A 58 5.49 11.77 -8.94
N GLU A 59 6.15 10.92 -9.74
CA GLU A 59 5.59 9.60 -10.12
C GLU A 59 5.40 8.69 -8.91
N THR A 60 6.39 8.61 -8.02
CA THR A 60 6.30 7.86 -6.76
C THR A 60 5.13 8.35 -5.92
N PHE A 61 5.01 9.67 -5.75
CA PHE A 61 3.93 10.28 -4.98
C PHE A 61 2.55 9.96 -5.55
N ASP A 62 2.37 10.08 -6.86
CA ASP A 62 1.07 9.84 -7.49
C ASP A 62 0.64 8.37 -7.37
N VAL A 63 1.58 7.43 -7.61
CA VAL A 63 1.33 6.00 -7.45
C VAL A 63 0.96 5.69 -6.00
N LEU A 64 1.78 6.12 -5.04
CA LEU A 64 1.53 5.86 -3.63
C LEU A 64 0.22 6.49 -3.15
N THR A 65 -0.09 7.70 -3.61
CA THR A 65 -1.38 8.35 -3.36
C THR A 65 -2.52 7.48 -3.87
N CYS A 66 -2.48 7.05 -5.13
CA CYS A 66 -3.56 6.25 -5.68
C CYS A 66 -3.76 4.93 -4.93
N PHE A 67 -2.68 4.22 -4.62
CA PHE A 67 -2.75 2.95 -3.90
C PHE A 67 -3.18 3.15 -2.44
N ALA A 68 -2.68 4.17 -1.75
CA ALA A 68 -3.06 4.46 -0.37
C ALA A 68 -4.56 4.73 -0.23
N TYR A 69 -5.13 5.46 -1.20
CA TYR A 69 -6.56 5.77 -1.28
C TYR A 69 -7.45 4.59 -1.69
N ARG A 70 -6.91 3.40 -1.97
CA ARG A 70 -7.73 2.18 -2.10
C ARG A 70 -8.17 1.61 -0.74
N GLY A 71 -7.58 2.09 0.36
CA GLY A 71 -7.95 1.69 1.71
C GLY A 71 -7.26 0.41 2.17
N HIS A 72 -8.01 -0.43 2.89
CA HIS A 72 -7.51 -1.69 3.44
C HIS A 72 -6.86 -2.61 2.39
N GLY A 73 -5.74 -3.24 2.74
CA GLY A 73 -4.90 -4.04 1.85
C GLY A 73 -3.78 -3.24 1.16
N TYR A 74 -3.77 -1.92 1.32
CA TYR A 74 -2.74 -1.02 0.79
C TYR A 74 -2.04 -0.21 1.89
N GLU A 75 -1.92 -0.78 3.08
CA GLU A 75 -1.24 -0.20 4.24
C GLU A 75 0.22 0.14 3.94
N GLY A 76 0.89 -0.68 3.12
CA GLY A 76 2.25 -0.40 2.66
C GLY A 76 2.34 0.89 1.83
N ALA A 77 1.33 1.18 1.00
CA ALA A 77 1.24 2.44 0.27
C ALA A 77 0.92 3.63 1.20
N GLN A 78 0.02 3.44 2.17
CA GLN A 78 -0.28 4.47 3.17
C GLN A 78 0.97 4.84 3.96
N MET A 79 1.73 3.84 4.40
CA MET A 79 3.00 4.03 5.09
C MET A 79 4.05 4.74 4.22
N ALA A 80 4.26 4.26 2.99
CA ALA A 80 5.24 4.85 2.07
C ALA A 80 4.87 6.29 1.66
N LEU A 81 3.58 6.57 1.44
CA LEU A 81 3.10 7.93 1.19
C LEU A 81 3.37 8.83 2.39
N GLY A 82 3.10 8.34 3.59
CA GLY A 82 3.37 9.05 4.83
C GLY A 82 4.84 9.42 5.00
N GLN A 83 5.74 8.47 4.74
CA GLN A 83 7.20 8.71 4.73
C GLN A 83 7.60 9.78 3.72
N CYS A 84 7.05 9.73 2.50
CA CYS A 84 7.36 10.74 1.49
C CYS A 84 6.85 12.13 1.86
N LEU A 85 5.66 12.23 2.44
CA LEU A 85 5.13 13.50 2.95
C LEU A 85 6.02 14.07 4.06
N ILE A 86 6.44 13.24 5.02
CA ILE A 86 7.38 13.65 6.07
C ILE A 86 8.71 14.14 5.45
N ALA A 87 9.30 13.36 4.55
CA ALA A 87 10.58 13.70 3.92
C ALA A 87 10.54 14.98 3.07
N THR A 88 9.35 15.41 2.65
CA THR A 88 9.14 16.63 1.85
C THR A 88 8.60 17.81 2.65
N GLY A 89 8.64 17.73 3.99
CA GLY A 89 8.23 18.84 4.87
C GLY A 89 6.72 18.97 5.06
N GLN A 90 5.97 17.89 4.84
CA GLN A 90 4.53 17.79 5.11
C GLN A 90 4.30 16.79 6.27
N GLU A 91 4.99 17.00 7.38
CA GLU A 91 5.09 16.04 8.49
C GLU A 91 3.72 15.72 9.09
N ALA A 92 2.85 16.72 9.25
CA ALA A 92 1.51 16.50 9.82
C ALA A 92 0.65 15.59 8.95
N SER A 93 0.58 15.87 7.64
CA SER A 93 -0.11 15.03 6.67
C SER A 93 0.52 13.63 6.59
N GLY A 94 1.84 13.55 6.63
CA GLY A 94 2.54 12.28 6.58
C GLY A 94 2.29 11.43 7.82
N ALA A 95 2.35 12.02 9.01
CA ALA A 95 2.02 11.34 10.26
C ALA A 95 0.57 10.83 10.29
N GLU A 96 -0.36 11.52 9.64
CA GLU A 96 -1.74 11.02 9.48
C GLU A 96 -1.80 9.75 8.63
N TRP A 97 -1.08 9.71 7.50
CA TRP A 97 -1.02 8.51 6.66
C TRP A 97 -0.31 7.34 7.34
N VAL A 98 0.79 7.62 8.06
CA VAL A 98 1.47 6.61 8.88
C VAL A 98 0.52 6.09 9.96
N ARG A 99 -0.24 6.96 10.62
CA ARG A 99 -1.22 6.55 11.64
C ARG A 99 -2.26 5.58 11.07
N ARG A 100 -2.81 5.85 9.88
CA ARG A 100 -3.77 4.95 9.22
C ARG A 100 -3.21 3.54 9.00
N ALA A 101 -1.95 3.45 8.57
CA ALA A 101 -1.26 2.16 8.44
C ALA A 101 -0.93 1.54 9.82
N ALA A 102 -0.55 2.34 10.81
CA ALA A 102 -0.24 1.82 12.15
C ALA A 102 -1.49 1.26 12.85
N ASP A 103 -2.62 1.94 12.68
CA ASP A 103 -3.94 1.56 13.21
C ASP A 103 -4.43 0.24 12.62
N SER A 104 -4.08 -0.12 11.39
CA SER A 104 -4.43 -1.43 10.82
C SER A 104 -3.50 -2.56 11.28
N GLY A 105 -2.46 -2.24 12.05
CA GLY A 105 -1.46 -3.20 12.52
C GLY A 105 -0.24 -3.32 11.62
N TRP A 106 -0.01 -2.42 10.67
CA TRP A 106 1.19 -2.44 9.84
C TRP A 106 2.43 -2.15 10.68
N SER A 107 3.30 -3.15 10.84
CA SER A 107 4.39 -3.11 11.82
C SER A 107 5.37 -1.95 11.60
N GLU A 108 5.74 -1.67 10.35
CA GLU A 108 6.68 -0.58 10.04
C GLU A 108 6.07 0.80 10.35
N ALA A 109 4.75 0.94 10.18
CA ALA A 109 4.05 2.16 10.56
C ALA A 109 3.92 2.30 12.08
N GLN A 110 3.70 1.21 12.82
CA GLN A 110 3.74 1.22 14.29
C GLN A 110 5.11 1.66 14.82
N LYS A 111 6.20 1.14 14.23
CA LYS A 111 7.57 1.58 14.51
C LYS A 111 7.72 3.08 14.25
N LEU A 112 7.30 3.56 13.08
CA LEU A 112 7.44 4.97 12.74
C LEU A 112 6.60 5.87 13.66
N MET A 113 5.35 5.50 13.99
CA MET A 113 4.53 6.27 14.93
C MET A 113 5.20 6.43 16.29
N ALA A 114 5.87 5.39 16.80
CA ALA A 114 6.65 5.51 18.04
C ALA A 114 7.69 6.63 17.93
N LEU A 115 8.46 6.66 16.84
CA LEU A 115 9.50 7.65 16.61
C LEU A 115 8.93 9.06 16.38
N LEU A 116 7.81 9.19 15.67
CA LEU A 116 7.15 10.48 15.43
C LEU A 116 6.68 11.11 16.75
N TYR A 117 6.05 10.34 17.62
CA TYR A 117 5.65 10.81 18.96
C TYR A 117 6.84 11.10 19.87
N LEU A 118 7.93 10.36 19.76
CA LEU A 118 9.15 10.62 20.54
C LEU A 118 9.79 11.96 20.15
N LYS A 119 9.80 12.29 18.86
CA LYS A 119 10.43 13.51 18.31
C LYS A 119 9.49 14.71 18.24
N GLY A 120 8.18 14.49 18.24
CA GLY A 120 7.20 15.54 17.95
C GLY A 120 7.16 15.93 16.46
N GLU A 121 7.40 14.98 15.56
CA GLU A 121 7.48 15.21 14.12
C GLU A 121 6.10 14.96 13.48
N GLY A 122 5.43 16.02 13.03
CA GLY A 122 4.07 15.94 12.48
C GLY A 122 2.96 15.67 13.51
N VAL A 123 3.33 15.37 14.76
CA VAL A 123 2.44 15.18 15.91
C VAL A 123 3.03 15.88 17.13
N PRO A 124 2.23 16.33 18.10
CA PRO A 124 2.77 16.79 19.38
C PRO A 124 3.60 15.67 20.04
N GLN A 125 4.71 16.04 20.67
CA GLN A 125 5.53 15.08 21.39
C GLN A 125 4.72 14.44 22.53
N ASP A 126 4.60 13.13 22.53
CA ASP A 126 3.91 12.35 23.56
C ASP A 126 4.65 11.03 23.77
N VAL A 127 5.50 11.01 24.81
CA VAL A 127 6.35 9.86 25.11
C VAL A 127 5.51 8.64 25.57
N ILE A 128 4.33 8.85 26.15
CA ILE A 128 3.42 7.77 26.58
C ILE A 128 2.82 7.12 25.34
N GLU A 129 2.31 7.93 24.40
CA GLU A 129 1.76 7.42 23.15
C GLU A 129 2.84 6.75 22.27
N GLY A 130 4.05 7.32 22.23
CA GLY A 130 5.19 6.69 21.57
C GLY A 130 5.56 5.33 22.17
N THR A 131 5.52 5.21 23.50
CA THR A 131 5.76 3.94 24.22
C THR A 131 4.69 2.89 23.89
N LYS A 132 3.42 3.30 23.82
CA LYS A 132 2.33 2.43 23.37
C LYS A 132 2.61 1.87 21.98
N TRP A 133 2.97 2.72 21.01
CA TRP A 133 3.29 2.29 19.65
C TRP A 133 4.54 1.39 19.57
N ALA A 134 5.59 1.68 20.35
CA ALA A 134 6.77 0.83 20.45
C ALA A 134 6.41 -0.56 20.98
N LYS A 135 5.56 -0.66 22.01
CA LYS A 135 5.07 -1.93 22.55
C LYS A 135 4.23 -2.71 21.53
N LEU A 136 3.36 -2.03 20.79
CA LEU A 136 2.57 -2.64 19.71
C LEU A 136 3.48 -3.22 18.61
N TYR A 137 4.49 -2.46 18.17
CA TYR A 137 5.50 -2.93 17.23
C TYR A 137 6.24 -4.18 17.74
N SER A 138 6.75 -4.15 18.97
CA SER A 138 7.52 -5.25 19.57
C SER A 138 6.72 -6.55 19.72
N ARG A 139 5.38 -6.48 19.76
CA ARG A 139 4.51 -7.66 19.86
C ARG A 139 3.65 -7.88 18.61
N ASN A 140 4.01 -7.26 17.50
CA ASN A 140 3.21 -7.29 16.28
C ASN A 140 3.07 -8.75 15.78
N PRO A 141 1.84 -9.30 15.69
CA PRO A 141 1.64 -10.70 15.33
C PRO A 141 2.19 -11.07 13.95
N SER A 142 2.07 -10.17 12.97
CA SER A 142 2.52 -10.41 11.60
C SER A 142 4.03 -10.61 11.54
N LEU A 143 4.81 -9.79 12.26
CA LEU A 143 6.27 -9.97 12.34
C LEU A 143 6.64 -11.28 13.04
N LEU A 144 6.04 -11.53 14.19
CA LEU A 144 6.39 -12.69 15.02
C LEU A 144 6.02 -14.02 14.33
N SER A 145 4.89 -14.06 13.62
CA SER A 145 4.50 -15.23 12.83
C SER A 145 5.47 -15.59 11.71
N LEU A 146 6.21 -14.59 11.19
CA LEU A 146 7.23 -14.76 10.16
C LEU A 146 8.63 -15.04 10.76
N GLY A 147 8.74 -15.15 12.08
CA GLY A 147 10.03 -15.31 12.78
C GLY A 147 10.92 -14.06 12.74
N VAL A 148 10.39 -12.92 12.28
CA VAL A 148 11.12 -11.66 12.24
C VAL A 148 11.23 -11.13 13.66
N GLN A 149 12.46 -10.91 14.13
CA GLN A 149 12.71 -10.30 15.44
C GLN A 149 12.51 -8.79 15.36
N PRO A 150 11.58 -8.20 16.14
CA PRO A 150 11.40 -6.75 16.17
C PRO A 150 12.67 -6.04 16.65
N ASP A 151 12.93 -4.88 16.08
CA ASP A 151 14.07 -4.03 16.46
C ASP A 151 13.91 -3.52 17.89
N ILE A 152 14.65 -4.13 18.83
CA ILE A 152 14.59 -3.80 20.26
C ILE A 152 15.04 -2.37 20.55
N SER A 153 15.82 -1.75 19.67
CA SER A 153 16.32 -0.38 19.87
C SER A 153 15.18 0.64 19.88
N VAL A 154 14.05 0.32 19.24
CA VAL A 154 12.85 1.17 19.24
C VAL A 154 12.31 1.33 20.66
N ALA A 155 12.14 0.23 21.40
CA ALA A 155 11.67 0.28 22.78
C ALA A 155 12.71 0.90 23.73
N GLN A 156 14.00 0.63 23.51
CA GLN A 156 15.08 1.18 24.33
C GLN A 156 15.15 2.71 24.31
N GLN A 157 14.73 3.36 23.22
CA GLN A 157 14.69 4.83 23.13
C GLN A 157 13.74 5.48 24.15
N PHE A 158 12.78 4.72 24.70
CA PHE A 158 11.81 5.18 25.71
C PHE A 158 12.23 4.86 27.15
N SER A 159 13.23 3.99 27.34
CA SER A 159 13.73 3.60 28.66
C SER A 159 14.22 4.82 29.45
N GLY A 160 13.76 4.94 30.70
CA GLY A 160 14.14 6.04 31.60
C GLY A 160 13.47 7.39 31.28
N ARG A 161 12.60 7.48 30.26
CA ARG A 161 11.85 8.71 29.95
C ARG A 161 10.48 8.79 30.62
N LEU A 162 10.00 7.69 31.17
CA LEU A 162 8.69 7.57 31.82
C LEU A 162 8.84 7.10 33.26
N THR A 163 7.95 7.59 34.12
CA THR A 163 7.70 7.01 35.45
C THR A 163 6.98 5.66 35.34
N SER A 164 6.96 4.87 36.41
CA SER A 164 6.19 3.61 36.48
C SER A 164 4.73 3.80 36.11
N ASP A 165 4.12 4.88 36.59
CA ASP A 165 2.70 5.15 36.38
C ASP A 165 2.43 5.49 34.91
N GLN A 166 3.30 6.26 34.28
CA GLN A 166 3.21 6.57 32.85
C GLN A 166 3.45 5.34 31.97
N VAL A 167 4.34 4.42 32.38
CA VAL A 167 4.51 3.12 31.71
C VAL A 167 3.23 2.29 31.81
N SER A 168 2.60 2.24 32.98
CA SER A 168 1.32 1.55 33.19
C SER A 168 0.21 2.11 32.29
N VAL A 169 0.13 3.43 32.13
CA VAL A 169 -0.81 4.06 31.18
C VAL A 169 -0.52 3.65 29.74
N ALA A 170 0.75 3.61 29.31
CA ALA A 170 1.10 3.15 27.97
C ALA A 170 0.76 1.67 27.76
N ASP A 171 0.96 0.83 28.78
CA ASP A 171 0.60 -0.58 28.77
C ASP A 171 -0.91 -0.78 28.62
N GLN A 172 -1.72 -0.03 29.38
CA GLN A 172 -3.16 -0.07 29.27
C GLN A 172 -3.63 0.37 27.88
N ARG A 173 -3.11 1.50 27.35
CA ARG A 173 -3.43 1.97 25.99
C ARG A 173 -3.05 0.96 24.91
N ALA A 174 -1.96 0.23 25.11
CA ALA A 174 -1.57 -0.82 24.18
C ALA A 174 -2.53 -2.02 24.31
N ALA A 175 -2.90 -2.42 25.53
CA ALA A 175 -3.85 -3.51 25.77
C ALA A 175 -5.24 -3.23 25.19
N ASP A 176 -5.72 -1.99 25.27
CA ASP A 176 -7.02 -1.56 24.76
C ASP A 176 -7.02 -1.32 23.24
N TRP A 177 -5.85 -1.31 22.61
CA TRP A 177 -5.74 -1.07 21.18
C TRP A 177 -6.31 -2.26 20.39
N VAL A 178 -7.20 -1.93 19.45
CA VAL A 178 -7.74 -2.86 18.46
C VAL A 178 -7.47 -2.31 17.06
N PRO A 179 -7.19 -3.18 16.07
CA PRO A 179 -6.95 -2.73 14.71
C PRO A 179 -8.15 -1.95 14.14
N ALA A 180 -7.88 -0.83 13.50
CA ALA A 180 -8.85 -0.03 12.77
C ALA A 180 -8.39 0.13 11.32
N PHE A 181 -9.27 -0.18 10.37
CA PHE A 181 -8.96 -0.15 8.95
C PHE A 181 -9.58 1.08 8.30
N TRP A 182 -8.73 1.99 7.84
CA TRP A 182 -9.20 3.18 7.15
C TRP A 182 -9.82 2.81 5.80
N THR A 183 -11.00 3.37 5.54
CA THR A 183 -11.70 3.27 4.25
C THR A 183 -11.87 4.66 3.66
N PRO A 184 -11.53 4.86 2.37
CA PRO A 184 -11.76 6.12 1.68
C PRO A 184 -13.27 6.39 1.54
N SER A 185 -13.66 7.67 1.55
CA SER A 185 -15.00 8.06 1.10
C SER A 185 -15.19 7.71 -0.38
N THR A 186 -16.42 7.36 -0.77
CA THR A 186 -16.78 7.05 -2.17
C THR A 186 -16.53 8.23 -3.12
N GLU A 187 -16.49 9.45 -2.59
CA GLU A 187 -16.04 10.65 -3.29
C GLU A 187 -14.53 10.82 -3.13
N LEU A 188 -13.75 10.30 -4.08
CA LEU A 188 -12.35 10.68 -4.24
C LEU A 188 -12.28 12.13 -4.76
N ASP A 189 -11.53 12.99 -4.08
CA ASP A 189 -11.23 14.35 -4.54
C ASP A 189 -10.66 14.33 -5.96
N ARG A 190 -10.93 15.38 -6.74
CA ARG A 190 -10.37 15.57 -8.10
C ARG A 190 -8.84 15.47 -8.10
N SER A 191 -8.16 15.87 -7.03
CA SER A 191 -6.71 15.70 -6.88
C SER A 191 -6.30 14.22 -6.89
N VAL A 192 -6.96 13.40 -6.07
CA VAL A 192 -6.72 11.95 -5.98
C VAL A 192 -7.09 11.23 -7.26
N LYS A 193 -8.19 11.63 -7.93
CA LYS A 193 -8.55 11.12 -9.27
C LYS A 193 -7.46 11.38 -10.31
N ARG A 194 -6.74 12.51 -10.22
CA ARG A 194 -5.61 12.83 -11.11
C ARG A 194 -4.36 12.00 -10.77
N SER A 195 -4.05 11.80 -9.50
CA SER A 195 -2.96 10.90 -9.08
C SER A 195 -3.26 9.44 -9.42
N CYS A 196 -4.54 9.04 -9.41
CA CYS A 196 -4.99 7.76 -9.97
C CYS A 196 -5.09 7.73 -11.50
N ALA A 197 -5.01 8.87 -12.18
CA ALA A 197 -4.91 8.95 -13.64
C ALA A 197 -3.47 8.74 -14.14
N VAL A 198 -2.51 8.44 -13.25
CA VAL A 198 -1.20 7.91 -13.62
C VAL A 198 -1.31 6.52 -14.26
N ASP A 199 -2.48 5.88 -14.20
CA ASP A 199 -2.92 4.96 -15.25
C ASP A 199 -3.24 5.71 -16.56
N GLY A 200 -2.21 5.98 -17.39
CA GLY A 200 -2.42 6.13 -18.83
C GLY A 200 -1.62 7.16 -19.62
N LYS A 201 -0.75 7.98 -19.02
CA LYS A 201 0.18 8.79 -19.84
C LYS A 201 1.45 8.01 -20.16
N ARG A 202 1.37 7.31 -21.30
CA ARG A 202 2.48 6.74 -22.06
C ARG A 202 3.69 7.71 -22.06
N PRO A 203 4.92 7.28 -21.74
CA PRO A 203 6.10 7.89 -22.36
C PRO A 203 5.89 7.84 -23.88
N ALA A 204 6.34 8.85 -24.62
CA ALA A 204 6.30 8.77 -26.08
C ALA A 204 6.99 7.46 -26.49
N PRO A 205 6.32 6.57 -27.26
CA PRO A 205 6.91 5.29 -27.62
C PRO A 205 8.23 5.56 -28.32
N THR A 206 9.30 4.94 -27.85
CA THR A 206 10.55 4.96 -28.59
C THR A 206 10.37 4.09 -29.84
N SER A 207 11.20 4.29 -30.87
CA SER A 207 11.14 3.47 -32.08
C SER A 207 11.32 1.97 -31.80
N ALA A 208 11.83 1.59 -30.62
CA ALA A 208 11.96 0.22 -30.16
C ALA A 208 10.66 -0.37 -29.57
N ASP A 209 9.69 0.46 -29.17
CA ASP A 209 8.45 0.03 -28.49
C ASP A 209 7.29 -0.26 -29.46
N VAL A 210 7.49 -0.03 -30.76
CA VAL A 210 6.47 -0.18 -31.81
C VAL A 210 6.72 -1.45 -32.61
N VAL A 211 6.01 -2.53 -32.28
CA VAL A 211 5.96 -3.73 -33.15
C VAL A 211 4.96 -3.47 -34.27
N ARG A 212 5.44 -3.35 -35.51
CA ARG A 212 4.58 -3.38 -36.70
C ARG A 212 4.00 -4.79 -36.85
N VAL A 213 2.68 -4.90 -36.78
CA VAL A 213 1.97 -6.11 -37.22
C VAL A 213 1.64 -5.90 -38.71
N PRO A 214 2.05 -6.81 -39.62
CA PRO A 214 1.66 -6.72 -41.01
C PRO A 214 0.14 -6.87 -41.17
N ASP A 215 -0.45 -6.13 -42.10
CA ASP A 215 -1.86 -6.24 -42.43
C ASP A 215 -2.15 -7.67 -42.94
N ALA A 216 -3.03 -8.38 -42.23
CA ALA A 216 -3.53 -9.68 -42.68
C ALA A 216 -4.55 -9.45 -43.79
N TYR A 217 -4.28 -10.03 -44.97
CA TYR A 217 -5.19 -10.12 -46.11
C TYR A 217 -6.32 -11.11 -45.86
#